data_AF-A0A1J4N775-F1
#
_entry.id   AF-A0A1J4N775-F1
#
_cell.length_a   1.000
_cell.length_b   1.000
_cell.length_c   1.000
_cell.angle_alpha   90.00
_cell.angle_beta   90.00
_cell.angle_gamma   90.00
#
_symmetry.space_group_name_H-M   'P 1'
#
loop_
_entity.id
_entity.type
_entity.pdbx_description
1 polymer ?
#
loop_
_entity_poly.entity_id
_entity_poly.type
_entity_poly.pdbx_seq_one_letter_code
_entity_poly.pdbx_strand_id
1 'polypeptide(L)'
;MTLPQNLGRLRQVKPLGSGGFAEVWLYHDPVLDSPVAVKVLSAQWTQAADIRERFLQEARFLRSVDSSHVVSVHDIGETPEGAPYFVMAYADAGSVAELITQHPQGMPVQLVADLVTQAASGLDALHARSMIHRDVKPANILLAGGSDGRLRAMVADLGVARALDQHTEVTRQIGTPAYMAPEQFDESLPIDHRADVRSLGAVAWAMFAGRSPAPALTVASRVPDLGTVAPVPATVSAVIMRALEPRAEDRWPDAGSFAAALTAAAEGKAVAVPPPSDAATVLRSPGPTQLRHTSEPAPPATQPQPGEPRRGKALLVGVAVVAALVLGGAATWFVVRGGPAEDPAGGEETAEGKPVSGAETAAVRFVDALQAGDCEAAGLYIPDLADPAAWNCTDDANGGDGFYYHLLEDLDADGERRVEDLGDGLFRVVWVDQGYVNMQRQEDTLFTVQQVVCC
;
A
#
# COMPACT_ATOMS: atom_id res chain seq x y z
N MET A 1 -3.29 -11.89 -29.50
CA MET A 1 -3.40 -13.19 -30.21
C MET A 1 -4.86 -13.33 -30.66
N THR A 2 -5.21 -13.96 -31.78
CA THR A 2 -6.64 -14.24 -32.04
C THR A 2 -7.01 -15.49 -31.25
N LEU A 3 -7.78 -15.32 -30.17
CA LEU A 3 -8.32 -16.47 -29.44
C LEU A 3 -9.10 -17.39 -30.38
N PRO A 4 -9.14 -18.71 -30.11
CA PRO A 4 -9.93 -19.65 -30.89
C PRO A 4 -11.40 -19.22 -30.93
N GLN A 5 -12.04 -19.36 -32.09
CA GLN A 5 -13.50 -19.17 -32.19
C GLN A 5 -14.28 -20.06 -31.21
N ASN A 6 -13.72 -21.21 -30.85
CA ASN A 6 -14.31 -22.17 -29.93
C ASN A 6 -13.32 -22.59 -28.85
N LEU A 7 -13.75 -22.51 -27.59
CA LEU A 7 -13.05 -23.08 -26.44
C LEU A 7 -13.93 -24.19 -25.85
N GLY A 8 -13.59 -25.44 -26.18
CA GLY A 8 -14.48 -26.56 -25.92
C GLY A 8 -15.83 -26.35 -26.60
N ARG A 9 -16.91 -26.25 -25.81
CA ARG A 9 -18.27 -25.95 -26.31
C ARG A 9 -18.59 -24.46 -26.43
N LEU A 10 -17.77 -23.60 -25.83
CA LEU A 10 -18.02 -22.17 -25.76
C LEU A 10 -17.70 -21.53 -27.10
N ARG A 11 -18.58 -20.63 -27.55
CA ARG A 11 -18.42 -19.88 -28.81
C ARG A 11 -18.06 -18.44 -28.54
N GLN A 12 -16.97 -17.95 -29.12
CA GLN A 12 -16.51 -16.58 -28.96
C GLN A 12 -17.52 -15.58 -29.54
N VAL A 13 -17.74 -14.46 -28.85
CA VAL A 13 -18.66 -13.39 -29.28
C VAL A 13 -17.89 -12.11 -29.60
N LYS A 14 -17.22 -11.51 -28.61
CA LYS A 14 -16.47 -10.25 -28.77
C LYS A 14 -15.41 -10.08 -27.67
N PRO A 15 -14.36 -9.27 -27.89
CA PRO A 15 -13.45 -8.91 -26.81
C PRO A 15 -14.16 -8.03 -25.78
N LEU A 16 -13.81 -8.18 -24.51
CA LEU A 16 -14.30 -7.34 -23.40
C LEU A 16 -13.20 -6.43 -22.87
N GLY A 17 -11.95 -6.92 -22.81
CA GLY A 17 -10.82 -6.14 -22.35
C GLY A 17 -9.49 -6.84 -22.64
N SER A 18 -8.42 -6.07 -22.66
CA SER A 18 -7.05 -6.58 -22.77
C SER A 18 -6.17 -5.86 -21.76
N GLY A 19 -5.41 -6.61 -20.97
CA GLY A 19 -4.44 -6.11 -20.02
C GLY A 19 -3.04 -6.65 -20.32
N GLY A 20 -2.04 -6.17 -19.57
CA GLY A 20 -0.65 -6.61 -19.75
C GLY A 20 -0.43 -8.11 -19.54
N PHE A 21 -1.27 -8.77 -18.74
CA PHE A 21 -1.13 -10.19 -18.39
C PHE A 21 -2.17 -11.11 -19.03
N ALA A 22 -3.38 -10.62 -19.28
CA ALA A 22 -4.50 -11.45 -19.72
C ALA A 22 -5.42 -10.70 -20.69
N GLU A 23 -6.08 -11.46 -21.54
CA GLU A 23 -7.16 -10.99 -22.41
C GLU A 23 -8.50 -11.52 -21.86
N VAL A 24 -9.55 -10.70 -21.87
CA VAL A 24 -10.89 -11.07 -21.44
C VAL A 24 -11.87 -10.95 -22.59
N TRP A 25 -12.65 -12.01 -22.81
CA TRP A 25 -13.54 -12.14 -23.96
C TRP A 25 -14.91 -12.63 -23.54
N LEU A 26 -15.94 -12.16 -24.24
CA LEU A 26 -17.30 -12.66 -24.12
C LEU A 26 -17.44 -13.91 -24.97
N TYR A 27 -17.92 -14.98 -24.36
CA TYR A 27 -18.31 -16.23 -25.01
C TYR A 27 -19.78 -16.54 -24.71
N HIS A 28 -20.37 -17.41 -25.52
CA HIS A 28 -21.69 -18.00 -25.32
C HIS A 28 -21.56 -19.49 -25.07
N ASP A 29 -22.17 -19.99 -23.99
CA ASP A 29 -22.38 -21.43 -23.80
C ASP A 29 -23.69 -21.84 -24.48
N PRO A 30 -23.65 -22.56 -25.61
CA PRO A 30 -24.86 -22.93 -26.34
C PRO A 30 -25.71 -23.99 -25.62
N VAL A 31 -25.16 -24.72 -24.66
CA VAL A 31 -25.89 -25.76 -23.91
C VAL A 31 -26.70 -25.14 -22.78
N LEU A 32 -26.11 -24.16 -22.09
CA LEU A 32 -26.77 -23.42 -21.00
C LEU A 32 -27.53 -22.19 -21.50
N ASP A 33 -27.37 -21.84 -22.77
CA ASP A 33 -27.85 -20.61 -23.40
C ASP A 33 -27.52 -19.35 -22.58
N SER A 34 -26.28 -19.26 -22.13
CA SER A 34 -25.83 -18.20 -21.23
C SER A 34 -24.55 -17.54 -21.74
N PRO A 35 -24.42 -16.19 -21.62
CA PRO A 35 -23.15 -15.53 -21.80
C PRO A 35 -22.20 -15.87 -20.65
N VAL A 36 -20.91 -15.97 -20.95
CA VAL A 36 -19.83 -16.15 -19.98
C VAL A 36 -18.63 -15.28 -20.36
N ALA A 37 -17.90 -14.78 -19.37
CA ALA A 37 -16.62 -14.13 -19.62
C ALA A 37 -15.51 -15.18 -19.52
N VAL A 38 -14.53 -15.10 -20.43
CA VAL A 38 -13.37 -15.98 -20.45
C VAL A 38 -12.12 -15.12 -20.33
N LYS A 39 -11.37 -15.28 -19.25
CA LYS A 39 -10.07 -14.64 -19.04
C LYS A 39 -9.00 -15.65 -19.45
N VAL A 40 -8.14 -15.28 -20.39
CA VAL A 40 -7.04 -16.10 -20.94
C VAL A 40 -5.72 -15.42 -20.62
N LEU A 41 -4.72 -16.19 -20.17
CA LEU A 41 -3.36 -15.69 -19.99
C LEU A 41 -2.75 -15.32 -21.34
N SER A 42 -2.15 -14.12 -21.43
CA SER A 42 -1.53 -13.65 -22.67
C SER A 42 -0.37 -14.55 -23.09
N ALA A 43 -0.25 -14.75 -24.40
CA ALA A 43 0.75 -15.60 -25.05
C ALA A 43 2.17 -15.38 -24.53
N GLN A 44 2.54 -14.11 -24.31
CA GLN A 44 3.86 -13.70 -23.86
C GLN A 44 4.24 -14.22 -22.46
N TRP A 45 3.26 -14.63 -21.65
CA TRP A 45 3.46 -15.12 -20.29
C TRP A 45 3.19 -16.62 -20.14
N THR A 46 2.81 -17.32 -21.22
CA THR A 46 2.47 -18.75 -21.16
C THR A 46 3.62 -19.65 -20.72
N GLN A 47 4.86 -19.24 -21.01
CA GLN A 47 6.08 -19.96 -20.64
C GLN A 47 6.65 -19.55 -19.27
N ALA A 48 6.13 -18.48 -18.67
CA ALA A 48 6.52 -18.05 -17.33
C ALA A 48 5.74 -18.87 -16.29
N ALA A 49 6.36 -19.95 -15.80
CA ALA A 49 5.70 -20.93 -14.93
C ALA A 49 5.12 -20.32 -13.64
N ASP A 50 5.80 -19.32 -13.09
CA ASP A 50 5.36 -18.53 -11.94
C ASP A 50 4.09 -17.74 -12.24
N ILE A 51 4.04 -17.00 -13.36
CA ILE A 51 2.85 -16.24 -13.78
C ILE A 51 1.70 -17.18 -14.12
N ARG A 52 1.99 -18.30 -14.79
CA ARG A 52 1.00 -19.35 -15.10
C ARG A 52 0.36 -19.92 -13.85
N GLU A 53 1.16 -20.29 -12.84
CA GLU A 53 0.63 -20.84 -11.59
C GLU A 53 -0.16 -19.77 -10.81
N ARG A 54 0.30 -18.52 -10.77
CA ARG A 54 -0.42 -17.40 -10.14
C ARG A 54 -1.79 -17.18 -10.76
N PHE A 55 -1.88 -17.22 -12.09
CA PHE A 55 -3.14 -17.10 -12.83
C PHE A 55 -4.13 -18.22 -12.46
N LEU A 56 -3.65 -19.46 -12.33
CA LEU A 56 -4.48 -20.59 -11.92
C LEU A 56 -4.87 -20.52 -10.43
N GLN A 57 -3.98 -20.03 -9.57
CA GLN A 57 -4.27 -19.81 -8.15
C GLN A 57 -5.36 -18.75 -7.96
N GLU A 58 -5.32 -17.65 -8.71
CA GLU A 58 -6.39 -16.65 -8.74
C GLU A 58 -7.75 -17.30 -9.04
N ALA A 59 -7.82 -18.09 -10.11
CA ALA A 59 -9.03 -18.77 -10.53
C ALA A 59 -9.56 -19.76 -9.49
N ARG A 60 -8.67 -20.58 -8.90
CA ARG A 60 -9.02 -21.55 -7.84
C ARG A 60 -9.51 -20.84 -6.58
N PHE A 61 -8.88 -19.72 -6.21
CA PHE A 61 -9.30 -18.94 -5.06
C PHE A 61 -10.69 -18.33 -5.28
N LEU A 62 -10.91 -17.64 -6.41
CA LEU A 62 -12.21 -17.06 -6.77
C LEU A 62 -13.32 -18.11 -6.81
N ARG A 63 -13.02 -19.32 -7.31
CA ARG A 63 -13.96 -20.45 -7.29
C ARG A 63 -14.38 -20.86 -5.88
N SER A 64 -13.52 -20.64 -4.89
CA SER A 64 -13.73 -21.05 -3.50
C SER A 64 -14.53 -20.04 -2.67
N VAL A 65 -14.71 -18.82 -3.18
CA VAL A 65 -15.44 -17.73 -2.51
C VAL A 65 -16.93 -17.88 -2.81
N ASP A 66 -17.76 -17.90 -1.77
CA ASP A 66 -19.22 -17.90 -1.89
C ASP A 66 -19.77 -16.52 -1.56
N SER A 67 -19.98 -15.69 -2.59
CA SER A 67 -20.55 -14.35 -2.47
C SER A 67 -21.17 -13.90 -3.80
N SER A 68 -22.35 -13.29 -3.74
CA SER A 68 -22.98 -12.64 -4.90
C SER A 68 -22.27 -11.37 -5.36
N HIS A 69 -21.32 -10.88 -4.57
CA HIS A 69 -20.57 -9.64 -4.82
C HIS A 69 -19.10 -9.89 -5.17
N VAL A 70 -18.75 -11.13 -5.50
CA VAL A 70 -17.47 -11.50 -6.09
C VAL A 70 -17.74 -12.25 -7.39
N VAL A 71 -16.97 -11.97 -8.45
CA VAL A 71 -17.11 -12.68 -9.72
C VAL A 71 -16.77 -14.16 -9.53
N SER A 72 -17.77 -15.01 -9.75
CA SER A 72 -17.63 -16.46 -9.61
C SER A 72 -16.93 -17.06 -10.83
N VAL A 73 -15.90 -17.87 -10.59
CA VAL A 73 -15.31 -18.76 -11.60
C VAL A 73 -16.18 -20.01 -11.73
N HIS A 74 -16.44 -20.43 -12.97
CA HIS A 74 -17.23 -21.61 -13.31
C HIS A 74 -16.37 -22.80 -13.69
N ASP A 75 -15.31 -22.57 -14.47
CA ASP A 75 -14.45 -23.62 -15.00
C ASP A 75 -13.04 -23.10 -15.30
N ILE A 76 -12.08 -24.01 -15.46
CA ILE A 76 -10.69 -23.74 -15.84
C ILE A 76 -10.30 -24.69 -16.97
N GLY A 77 -9.63 -24.17 -17.99
CA GLY A 77 -9.16 -24.96 -19.11
C GLY A 77 -7.84 -24.47 -19.69
N GLU A 78 -7.47 -25.07 -20.81
CA GLU A 78 -6.27 -24.71 -21.57
C GLU A 78 -6.64 -24.61 -23.05
N THR A 79 -6.13 -23.59 -23.74
CA THR A 79 -6.33 -23.46 -25.19
C THR A 79 -5.53 -24.55 -25.93
N PRO A 80 -5.83 -24.83 -27.21
CA PRO A 80 -5.04 -25.77 -28.00
C PRO A 80 -3.54 -25.43 -28.07
N GLU A 81 -3.19 -24.15 -27.92
CA GLU A 81 -1.84 -23.61 -27.92
C GLU A 81 -1.17 -23.65 -26.53
N GLY A 82 -1.86 -24.14 -25.50
CA GLY A 82 -1.31 -24.32 -24.16
C GLY A 82 -1.52 -23.15 -23.18
N ALA A 83 -2.30 -22.14 -23.55
CA ALA A 83 -2.56 -20.99 -22.68
C ALA A 83 -3.67 -21.33 -21.66
N PRO A 84 -3.46 -21.17 -20.35
CA PRO A 84 -4.52 -21.38 -19.38
C PRO A 84 -5.61 -20.30 -19.53
N TYR A 85 -6.84 -20.70 -19.30
CA TYR A 85 -7.99 -19.80 -19.20
C TYR A 85 -8.92 -20.24 -18.09
N PHE A 86 -9.76 -19.31 -17.64
CA PHE A 86 -10.88 -19.65 -16.80
C PHE A 86 -12.15 -18.94 -17.27
N VAL A 87 -13.26 -19.64 -17.07
CA VAL A 87 -14.61 -19.21 -17.41
C VAL A 87 -15.24 -18.64 -16.16
N MET A 88 -15.84 -17.46 -16.25
CA MET A 88 -16.42 -16.75 -15.13
C MET A 88 -17.76 -16.11 -15.50
N ALA A 89 -18.51 -15.71 -14.47
CA ALA A 89 -19.77 -15.00 -14.66
C ALA A 89 -19.56 -13.73 -15.50
N TYR A 90 -20.46 -13.50 -16.46
CA TYR A 90 -20.48 -12.27 -17.24
C TYR A 90 -21.32 -11.21 -16.54
N ALA A 91 -20.75 -10.02 -16.37
CA ALA A 91 -21.44 -8.83 -15.88
C ALA A 91 -21.86 -7.97 -17.09
N ASP A 92 -23.17 -7.85 -17.31
CA ASP A 92 -23.76 -7.34 -18.54
C ASP A 92 -24.05 -5.82 -18.52
N ALA A 93 -23.87 -5.15 -17.38
CA ALA A 93 -24.08 -3.72 -17.20
C ALA A 93 -22.78 -2.91 -17.12
N GLY A 94 -21.65 -3.48 -17.55
CA GLY A 94 -20.36 -2.79 -17.63
C GLY A 94 -19.60 -2.76 -16.30
N SER A 95 -18.84 -1.69 -16.07
CA SER A 95 -18.04 -1.49 -14.85
C SER A 95 -18.35 -0.15 -14.19
N VAL A 96 -17.93 0.03 -12.93
CA VAL A 96 -18.00 1.33 -12.25
C VAL A 96 -17.17 2.39 -13.01
N ALA A 97 -16.08 2.02 -13.69
CA ALA A 97 -15.33 2.95 -14.54
C ALA A 97 -16.17 3.53 -15.68
N GLU A 98 -16.93 2.68 -16.37
CA GLU A 98 -17.86 3.11 -17.41
C GLU A 98 -18.99 3.94 -16.83
N LEU A 99 -19.52 3.55 -15.66
CA LEU A 99 -20.58 4.28 -14.97
C LEU A 99 -20.12 5.69 -14.57
N ILE A 100 -18.88 5.87 -14.09
CA ILE A 100 -18.28 7.17 -13.79
C ILE A 100 -18.22 8.05 -15.04
N THR A 101 -17.80 7.48 -16.17
CA THR A 101 -17.73 8.20 -17.46
C THR A 101 -19.10 8.70 -17.91
N GLN A 102 -20.17 7.94 -17.60
CA GLN A 102 -21.55 8.33 -17.88
C GLN A 102 -22.09 9.40 -16.91
N HIS A 103 -21.43 9.61 -15.77
CA HIS A 103 -21.81 10.56 -14.72
C HIS A 103 -20.68 11.57 -14.43
N PRO A 104 -20.30 12.43 -15.40
CA PRO A 104 -19.19 13.37 -15.22
C PRO A 104 -19.44 14.44 -14.15
N GLN A 105 -20.70 14.63 -13.73
CA GLN A 105 -21.10 15.54 -12.65
C GLN A 105 -21.26 14.83 -11.30
N GLY A 106 -20.89 13.55 -11.21
CA GLY A 106 -21.09 12.73 -10.03
C GLY A 106 -22.42 11.97 -10.02
N MET A 107 -22.49 10.96 -9.15
CA MET A 107 -23.64 10.09 -8.98
C MET A 107 -24.49 10.46 -7.74
N PRO A 108 -25.78 10.11 -7.71
CA PRO A 108 -26.62 10.28 -6.52
C PRO A 108 -26.07 9.51 -5.32
N VAL A 109 -26.14 10.13 -4.13
CA VAL A 109 -25.61 9.58 -2.87
C VAL A 109 -26.11 8.16 -2.59
N GLN A 110 -27.40 7.90 -2.82
CA GLN A 110 -27.99 6.57 -2.57
C GLN A 110 -27.45 5.50 -3.52
N LEU A 111 -27.17 5.85 -4.77
CA LEU A 111 -26.59 4.92 -5.74
C LEU A 111 -25.15 4.57 -5.35
N VAL A 112 -24.35 5.57 -4.96
CA VAL A 112 -22.96 5.32 -4.53
C VAL A 112 -22.94 4.48 -3.26
N ALA A 113 -23.77 4.79 -2.26
CA ALA A 113 -23.84 4.03 -1.02
C ALA A 113 -24.25 2.56 -1.27
N ASP A 114 -25.22 2.31 -2.15
CA ASP A 114 -25.64 0.95 -2.52
C ASP A 114 -24.50 0.17 -3.18
N LEU A 115 -23.85 0.75 -4.21
CA LEU A 115 -22.76 0.09 -4.93
C LEU A 115 -21.53 -0.15 -4.05
N VAL A 116 -21.17 0.80 -3.18
CA VAL A 116 -20.07 0.65 -2.21
C VAL A 116 -20.40 -0.43 -1.18
N THR A 117 -21.64 -0.52 -0.71
CA THR A 117 -22.06 -1.57 0.23
C THR A 117 -21.95 -2.95 -0.38
N GLN A 118 -22.39 -3.10 -1.63
CA GLN A 118 -22.27 -4.35 -2.37
C GLN A 118 -20.79 -4.72 -2.59
N ALA A 119 -19.95 -3.78 -3.03
CA ALA A 119 -18.52 -4.01 -3.21
C ALA A 119 -17.82 -4.35 -1.88
N ALA A 120 -18.15 -3.68 -0.78
CA ALA A 120 -17.65 -3.98 0.55
C ALA A 120 -18.00 -5.41 0.99
N SER A 121 -19.23 -5.86 0.75
CA SER A 121 -19.63 -7.25 1.00
C SER A 121 -18.79 -8.26 0.19
N GLY A 122 -18.40 -7.90 -1.03
CA GLY A 122 -17.47 -8.68 -1.84
C GLY A 122 -16.07 -8.74 -1.20
N LEU A 123 -15.52 -7.59 -0.80
CA LEU A 123 -14.21 -7.50 -0.15
C LEU A 123 -14.16 -8.25 1.18
N ASP A 124 -15.15 -8.08 2.05
CA ASP A 124 -15.24 -8.79 3.33
C ASP A 124 -15.26 -10.32 3.12
N ALA A 125 -15.91 -10.81 2.04
CA ALA A 125 -15.90 -12.23 1.69
C ALA A 125 -14.51 -12.74 1.27
N LEU A 126 -13.68 -11.89 0.64
CA LEU A 126 -12.28 -12.21 0.35
C LEU A 126 -11.44 -12.18 1.64
N HIS A 127 -11.61 -11.14 2.46
CA HIS A 127 -10.87 -10.94 3.72
C HIS A 127 -11.15 -12.05 4.75
N ALA A 128 -12.38 -12.56 4.80
CA ALA A 128 -12.75 -13.71 5.63
C ALA A 128 -11.97 -15.00 5.30
N ARG A 129 -11.31 -15.03 4.14
CA ARG A 129 -10.45 -16.13 3.66
C ARG A 129 -8.98 -15.70 3.57
N SER A 130 -8.61 -14.64 4.29
CA SER A 130 -7.26 -14.07 4.36
C SER A 130 -6.69 -13.61 3.02
N MET A 131 -7.55 -13.23 2.06
CA MET A 131 -7.13 -12.69 0.77
C MET A 131 -7.40 -11.19 0.71
N ILE A 132 -6.34 -10.41 0.54
CA ILE A 132 -6.40 -8.97 0.28
C ILE A 132 -6.41 -8.77 -1.24
N HIS A 133 -7.31 -7.95 -1.76
CA HIS A 133 -7.50 -7.77 -3.19
C HIS A 133 -6.34 -6.98 -3.84
N ARG A 134 -5.86 -5.91 -3.20
CA ARG A 134 -4.70 -5.08 -3.62
C ARG A 134 -4.79 -4.34 -4.96
N ASP A 135 -5.92 -4.43 -5.66
CA ASP A 135 -6.15 -3.75 -6.95
C ASP A 135 -7.61 -3.33 -7.10
N VAL A 136 -8.24 -2.88 -6.01
CA VAL A 136 -9.59 -2.34 -6.06
C VAL A 136 -9.56 -1.01 -6.81
N LYS A 137 -10.30 -0.92 -7.90
CA LYS A 137 -10.41 0.25 -8.77
C LYS A 137 -11.73 0.20 -9.54
N PRO A 138 -12.20 1.30 -10.16
CA PRO A 138 -13.51 1.31 -10.82
C PRO A 138 -13.66 0.27 -11.93
N ALA A 139 -12.59 -0.09 -12.63
CA ALA A 139 -12.61 -1.10 -13.69
C ALA A 139 -12.77 -2.54 -13.15
N ASN A 140 -12.44 -2.77 -11.88
CA ASN A 140 -12.50 -4.09 -11.22
C ASN A 140 -13.77 -4.27 -10.38
N ILE A 141 -14.67 -3.29 -10.37
CA ILE A 141 -16.03 -3.43 -9.83
C ILE A 141 -16.98 -3.50 -11.02
N LEU A 142 -17.39 -4.71 -11.35
CA LEU A 142 -18.28 -5.00 -12.47
C LEU A 142 -19.74 -4.86 -12.05
N LEU A 143 -20.60 -4.53 -12.99
CA LEU A 143 -22.02 -4.28 -12.79
C LEU A 143 -22.83 -5.29 -13.60
N ALA A 144 -23.78 -5.96 -12.95
CA ALA A 144 -24.77 -6.80 -13.60
C ALA A 144 -26.17 -6.23 -13.41
N GLY A 145 -27.01 -6.32 -14.45
CA GLY A 145 -28.41 -5.93 -14.37
C GLY A 145 -29.24 -6.93 -13.56
N GLY A 146 -29.88 -6.45 -12.50
CA GLY A 146 -30.89 -7.20 -11.75
C GLY A 146 -32.23 -7.25 -12.49
N SER A 147 -33.00 -8.32 -12.30
CA SER A 147 -34.36 -8.44 -12.83
C SER A 147 -35.34 -7.43 -12.25
N ASP A 148 -34.99 -6.82 -11.10
CA ASP A 148 -35.69 -5.73 -10.44
C ASP A 148 -35.26 -4.34 -10.94
N GLY A 149 -34.36 -4.28 -11.93
CA GLY A 149 -33.80 -3.05 -12.48
C GLY A 149 -32.67 -2.44 -11.64
N ARG A 150 -32.26 -3.07 -10.54
CA ARG A 150 -31.13 -2.62 -9.72
C ARG A 150 -29.81 -3.15 -10.27
N LEU A 151 -28.74 -2.41 -10.04
CA LEU A 151 -27.39 -2.87 -10.38
C LEU A 151 -26.85 -3.74 -9.25
N ARG A 152 -26.26 -4.87 -9.64
CA ARG A 152 -25.46 -5.70 -8.75
C ARG A 152 -23.98 -5.42 -8.98
N ALA A 153 -23.29 -4.88 -7.98
CA ALA A 153 -21.84 -4.71 -8.00
C ALA A 153 -21.12 -6.01 -7.62
N MET A 154 -20.09 -6.35 -8.37
CA MET A 154 -19.29 -7.56 -8.20
C MET A 154 -17.80 -7.21 -8.31
N VAL A 155 -17.04 -7.56 -7.28
CA VAL A 155 -15.58 -7.39 -7.26
C VAL A 155 -14.94 -8.47 -8.15
N ALA A 156 -14.03 -8.07 -9.02
CA ALA A 156 -13.39 -8.90 -10.02
C ALA A 156 -11.87 -8.68 -10.06
N ASP A 157 -11.14 -9.60 -10.70
CA ASP A 157 -9.70 -9.48 -11.01
C ASP A 157 -8.85 -9.26 -9.75
N LEU A 158 -8.62 -10.34 -8.99
CA LEU A 158 -7.81 -10.24 -7.78
C LEU A 158 -6.39 -9.86 -8.19
N GLY A 159 -5.78 -8.91 -7.47
CA GLY A 159 -4.39 -8.54 -7.63
C GLY A 159 -3.40 -9.63 -7.18
N VAL A 160 -3.75 -10.92 -7.27
CA VAL A 160 -2.92 -12.07 -6.88
C VAL A 160 -1.58 -12.06 -7.61
N ALA A 161 -1.57 -11.61 -8.87
CA ALA A 161 -0.34 -11.37 -9.62
C ALA A 161 0.57 -10.30 -8.98
N ARG A 162 0.04 -9.36 -8.18
CA ARG A 162 0.80 -8.36 -7.42
C ARG A 162 1.10 -8.80 -5.99
N ALA A 163 0.21 -9.60 -5.39
CA ALA A 163 0.29 -9.94 -3.97
C ALA A 163 1.51 -10.82 -3.60
N LEU A 164 1.97 -11.61 -4.57
CA LEU A 164 3.11 -12.53 -4.44
C LEU A 164 4.39 -11.99 -5.11
N ASP A 165 4.37 -10.72 -5.54
CA ASP A 165 5.35 -10.13 -6.47
C ASP A 165 6.14 -8.97 -5.87
N GLN A 166 6.22 -8.89 -4.54
CA GLN A 166 7.16 -8.04 -3.77
C GLN A 166 8.65 -8.35 -4.07
N HIS A 167 8.94 -9.16 -5.10
CA HIS A 167 10.28 -9.63 -5.46
C HIS A 167 10.68 -9.37 -6.93
N THR A 168 9.80 -8.83 -7.78
CA THR A 168 10.18 -8.48 -9.16
C THR A 168 9.75 -7.09 -9.58
N GLU A 169 10.71 -6.34 -10.09
CA GLU A 169 10.67 -4.93 -10.52
C GLU A 169 9.60 -4.63 -11.60
N VAL A 170 9.23 -5.65 -12.38
CA VAL A 170 8.36 -5.55 -13.57
C VAL A 170 6.90 -5.18 -13.23
N THR A 171 6.42 -5.49 -12.03
CA THR A 171 4.99 -5.31 -11.67
C THR A 171 4.71 -3.99 -10.94
N ARG A 172 5.77 -3.24 -10.52
CA ARG A 172 5.66 -1.93 -9.85
C ARG A 172 5.02 -0.84 -10.74
N GLN A 173 5.05 -0.98 -12.06
CA GLN A 173 4.52 0.02 -13.01
C GLN A 173 3.05 -0.21 -13.45
N ILE A 174 2.42 -1.34 -13.12
CA ILE A 174 1.20 -1.78 -13.83
C ILE A 174 -0.07 -1.58 -13.00
N GLY A 175 -0.30 -0.37 -12.48
CA GLY A 175 -1.59 -0.01 -11.89
C GLY A 175 -1.87 1.48 -11.94
N THR A 176 -3.08 1.88 -11.55
CA THR A 176 -3.49 3.29 -11.48
C THR A 176 -3.19 3.78 -10.06
N PRO A 177 -2.08 4.53 -9.81
CA PRO A 177 -1.63 4.84 -8.45
C PRO A 177 -2.68 5.59 -7.61
N ALA A 178 -3.59 6.31 -8.28
CA ALA A 178 -4.66 7.07 -7.66
C ALA A 178 -5.57 6.24 -6.71
N TYR A 179 -5.71 4.93 -6.91
CA TYR A 179 -6.57 4.07 -6.09
C TYR A 179 -5.81 3.25 -5.03
N MET A 180 -4.50 3.12 -5.13
CA MET A 180 -3.71 2.28 -4.22
C MET A 180 -3.43 2.95 -2.88
N ALA A 181 -3.34 2.16 -1.82
CA ALA A 181 -2.93 2.66 -0.52
C ALA A 181 -1.42 2.94 -0.45
N PRO A 182 -0.94 3.94 0.32
CA PRO A 182 0.47 4.27 0.41
C PRO A 182 1.38 3.09 0.76
N GLU A 183 0.94 2.23 1.69
CA GLU A 183 1.66 1.01 2.10
C GLU A 183 1.83 -0.02 0.98
N GLN A 184 1.10 0.11 -0.15
CA GLN A 184 1.31 -0.77 -1.31
C GLN A 184 2.54 -0.39 -2.14
N PHE A 185 3.14 0.77 -1.89
CA PHE A 185 4.35 1.25 -2.56
C PHE A 185 5.59 1.16 -1.67
N ASP A 186 5.41 1.00 -0.36
CA ASP A 186 6.48 0.90 0.62
C ASP A 186 6.53 -0.53 1.17
N GLU A 187 7.54 -1.30 0.74
CA GLU A 187 7.73 -2.69 1.17
C GLU A 187 8.06 -2.83 2.65
N SER A 188 8.46 -1.75 3.33
CA SER A 188 8.68 -1.75 4.78
C SER A 188 7.38 -1.68 5.60
N LEU A 189 6.28 -1.28 4.97
CA LEU A 189 4.99 -1.16 5.63
C LEU A 189 4.16 -2.45 5.48
N PRO A 190 3.53 -2.93 6.56
CA PRO A 190 2.65 -4.09 6.48
C PRO A 190 1.39 -3.73 5.67
N ILE A 191 1.04 -4.61 4.73
CA ILE A 191 -0.21 -4.49 3.96
C ILE A 191 -1.24 -5.44 4.58
N ASP A 192 -2.32 -4.87 5.11
CA ASP A 192 -3.50 -5.60 5.55
C ASP A 192 -4.75 -5.23 4.71
N HIS A 193 -5.92 -5.74 5.11
CA HIS A 193 -7.18 -5.52 4.39
C HIS A 193 -7.63 -4.04 4.36
N ARG A 194 -7.06 -3.17 5.21
CA ARG A 194 -7.35 -1.72 5.21
C ARG A 194 -6.76 -1.01 4.00
N ALA A 195 -5.85 -1.66 3.26
CA ALA A 195 -5.44 -1.20 1.93
C ALA A 195 -6.65 -1.21 0.96
N ASP A 196 -7.45 -2.27 0.96
CA ASP A 196 -8.65 -2.37 0.12
C ASP A 196 -9.74 -1.38 0.57
N VAL A 197 -9.82 -1.05 1.87
CA VAL A 197 -10.72 0.00 2.40
C VAL A 197 -10.38 1.36 1.79
N ARG A 198 -9.09 1.72 1.76
CA ARG A 198 -8.61 2.95 1.12
C ARG A 198 -8.96 2.97 -0.36
N SER A 199 -8.69 1.87 -1.05
CA SER A 199 -9.00 1.76 -2.47
C SER A 199 -10.50 1.85 -2.77
N LEU A 200 -11.37 1.24 -1.96
CA LEU A 200 -12.82 1.38 -2.08
C LEU A 200 -13.27 2.82 -1.77
N GLY A 201 -12.65 3.48 -0.78
CA GLY A 201 -12.86 4.91 -0.51
C GLY A 201 -12.51 5.80 -1.72
N ALA A 202 -11.41 5.50 -2.41
CA ALA A 202 -11.00 6.20 -3.63
C ALA A 202 -11.98 5.97 -4.79
N VAL A 203 -12.55 4.77 -4.91
CA VAL A 203 -13.63 4.50 -5.87
C VAL A 203 -14.88 5.32 -5.53
N ALA A 204 -15.30 5.34 -4.26
CA ALA A 204 -16.46 6.12 -3.83
C ALA A 204 -16.27 7.63 -4.11
N TRP A 205 -15.09 8.17 -3.79
CA TRP A 205 -14.71 9.53 -4.15
C TRP A 205 -14.86 9.79 -5.64
N ALA A 206 -14.35 8.88 -6.49
CA ALA A 206 -14.40 9.03 -7.94
C ALA A 206 -15.83 9.00 -8.50
N MET A 207 -16.71 8.20 -7.90
CA MET A 207 -18.14 8.17 -8.27
C MET A 207 -18.86 9.48 -7.96
N PHE A 208 -18.48 10.18 -6.89
CA PHE A 208 -19.03 11.50 -6.57
C PHE A 208 -18.39 12.63 -7.38
N ALA A 209 -17.09 12.55 -7.65
CA ALA A 209 -16.37 13.58 -8.37
C ALA A 209 -16.48 13.48 -9.90
N GLY A 210 -16.97 12.34 -10.42
CA GLY A 210 -17.01 12.05 -11.86
C GLY A 210 -15.63 11.83 -12.50
N ARG A 211 -14.57 11.70 -11.69
CA ARG A 211 -13.17 11.59 -12.13
C ARG A 211 -12.28 10.92 -11.08
N SER A 212 -11.03 10.59 -11.44
CA SER A 212 -10.03 10.04 -10.53
C SER A 212 -9.63 11.02 -9.41
N PRO A 213 -9.32 10.55 -8.18
CA PRO A 213 -8.92 11.38 -7.03
C PRO A 213 -7.58 12.11 -7.20
N ALA A 214 -6.68 11.60 -8.04
CA ALA A 214 -5.45 12.28 -8.41
C ALA A 214 -5.17 12.08 -9.91
N PRO A 215 -4.57 13.07 -10.60
CA PRO A 215 -3.97 12.85 -11.91
C PRO A 215 -2.85 11.81 -11.76
N ALA A 216 -2.72 10.92 -12.75
CA ALA A 216 -1.72 9.87 -12.72
C ALA A 216 -0.32 10.49 -12.66
N LEU A 217 0.38 10.32 -11.52
CA LEU A 217 1.82 10.05 -11.41
C LEU A 217 2.39 10.08 -9.97
N THR A 218 1.65 10.41 -8.90
CA THR A 218 2.23 10.35 -7.53
C THR A 218 1.31 9.75 -6.48
N VAL A 219 1.88 8.85 -5.67
CA VAL A 219 1.30 8.28 -4.43
C VAL A 219 1.15 9.37 -3.34
N ALA A 220 1.90 10.46 -3.48
CA ALA A 220 2.01 11.57 -2.54
C ALA A 220 0.94 12.68 -2.73
N SER A 221 0.12 12.63 -3.78
CA SER A 221 -0.93 13.65 -3.96
C SER A 221 -2.03 13.48 -2.91
N ARG A 222 -2.21 14.47 -2.02
CA ARG A 222 -3.33 14.51 -1.08
C ARG A 222 -4.64 14.48 -1.87
N VAL A 223 -5.52 13.53 -1.56
CA VAL A 223 -6.85 13.48 -2.20
C VAL A 223 -7.63 14.73 -1.80
N PRO A 224 -8.15 15.53 -2.74
CA PRO A 224 -8.91 16.72 -2.40
C PRO A 224 -10.13 16.37 -1.54
N ASP A 225 -10.46 17.23 -0.56
CA ASP A 225 -11.68 17.07 0.21
C ASP A 225 -12.89 17.02 -0.74
N LEU A 226 -13.65 15.94 -0.67
CA LEU A 226 -14.75 15.68 -1.58
C LEU A 226 -15.81 16.79 -1.54
N GLY A 227 -16.01 17.42 -0.38
CA GLY A 227 -16.95 18.55 -0.22
C GLY A 227 -16.56 19.80 -1.03
N THR A 228 -15.29 19.93 -1.42
CA THR A 228 -14.81 21.01 -2.29
C THR A 228 -14.96 20.68 -3.78
N VAL A 229 -15.15 19.40 -4.12
CA VAL A 229 -15.14 18.88 -5.49
C VAL A 229 -16.54 18.50 -5.98
N ALA A 230 -17.41 18.06 -5.09
CA ALA A 230 -18.75 17.60 -5.40
C ALA A 230 -19.76 18.13 -4.37
N PRO A 231 -21.01 18.43 -4.76
CA PRO A 231 -22.05 18.89 -3.85
C PRO A 231 -22.61 17.73 -3.01
N VAL A 232 -21.79 17.20 -2.09
CA VAL A 232 -22.16 16.11 -1.18
C VAL A 232 -22.39 16.63 0.25
N PRO A 233 -23.24 15.97 1.06
CA PRO A 233 -23.36 16.29 2.48
C PRO A 233 -22.01 16.17 3.19
N ALA A 234 -21.72 17.09 4.12
CA ALA A 234 -20.45 17.09 4.86
C ALA A 234 -20.18 15.77 5.60
N THR A 235 -21.24 15.11 6.10
CA THR A 235 -21.16 13.79 6.73
C THR A 235 -20.70 12.70 5.75
N VAL A 236 -21.16 12.75 4.50
CA VAL A 236 -20.74 11.82 3.44
C VAL A 236 -19.28 12.07 3.07
N SER A 237 -18.88 13.33 2.93
CA SER A 237 -17.46 13.69 2.69
C SER A 237 -16.57 13.13 3.79
N ALA A 238 -16.89 13.41 5.07
CA ALA A 238 -16.08 12.99 6.21
C ALA A 238 -15.90 11.46 6.29
N VAL A 239 -16.94 10.68 5.99
CA VAL A 239 -16.86 9.21 5.98
C VAL A 239 -15.91 8.70 4.88
N ILE A 240 -15.97 9.29 3.68
CA ILE A 240 -15.12 8.91 2.55
C ILE A 240 -13.68 9.35 2.80
N MET A 241 -13.48 10.58 3.27
CA MET A 241 -12.14 11.10 3.57
C MET A 241 -11.44 10.28 4.65
N ARG A 242 -12.18 9.78 5.67
CA ARG A 242 -11.62 8.83 6.64
C ARG A 242 -11.12 7.52 6.00
N ALA A 243 -11.82 6.99 5.00
CA ALA A 243 -11.33 5.81 4.29
C ALA A 243 -10.01 6.08 3.55
N LEU A 244 -9.79 7.34 3.15
CA LEU A 244 -8.64 7.81 2.37
C LEU A 244 -7.44 8.25 3.20
N GLU A 245 -7.50 8.13 4.54
CA GLU A 245 -6.39 8.51 5.41
C GLU A 245 -5.08 7.79 5.01
N PRO A 246 -3.93 8.48 5.02
CA PRO A 246 -2.66 7.86 4.66
C PRO A 246 -2.30 6.68 5.57
N ARG A 247 -2.53 6.81 6.88
CA ARG A 247 -2.25 5.78 7.88
C ARG A 247 -3.39 4.76 7.94
N ALA A 248 -3.07 3.47 7.91
CA ALA A 248 -4.08 2.41 7.92
C ALA A 248 -4.91 2.40 9.22
N GLU A 249 -4.33 2.78 10.35
CA GLU A 249 -4.96 2.88 11.67
C GLU A 249 -6.01 3.98 11.82
N ASP A 250 -5.93 5.03 11.00
CA ASP A 250 -6.91 6.12 11.04
C ASP A 250 -8.13 5.83 10.14
N ARG A 251 -8.04 4.80 9.29
CA ARG A 251 -9.12 4.37 8.39
C ARG A 251 -10.23 3.63 9.14
N TRP A 252 -11.25 3.22 8.39
CA TRP A 252 -12.24 2.26 8.87
C TRP A 252 -11.57 0.90 9.11
N PRO A 253 -11.98 0.17 10.16
CA PRO A 253 -11.34 -1.09 10.53
C PRO A 253 -11.53 -2.19 9.48
N ASP A 254 -12.60 -2.15 8.68
CA ASP A 254 -12.93 -3.09 7.61
C ASP A 254 -13.86 -2.44 6.58
N ALA A 255 -14.08 -3.12 5.43
CA ALA A 255 -14.86 -2.58 4.33
C ALA A 255 -16.35 -2.47 4.69
N GLY A 256 -16.88 -3.45 5.43
CA GLY A 256 -18.25 -3.42 5.95
C GLY A 256 -18.53 -2.22 6.86
N SER A 257 -17.60 -1.87 7.75
CA SER A 257 -17.70 -0.70 8.64
C SER A 257 -17.70 0.61 7.86
N PHE A 258 -16.86 0.72 6.82
CA PHE A 258 -16.88 1.85 5.90
C PHE A 258 -18.24 1.97 5.18
N ALA A 259 -18.75 0.87 4.61
CA ALA A 259 -20.03 0.85 3.92
C ALA A 259 -21.22 1.20 4.84
N ALA A 260 -21.23 0.67 6.07
CA ALA A 260 -22.25 0.96 7.06
C ALA A 260 -22.26 2.45 7.44
N ALA A 261 -21.08 3.03 7.64
CA ALA A 261 -20.94 4.46 7.90
C ALA A 261 -21.43 5.31 6.72
N LEU A 262 -21.09 4.92 5.48
CA LEU A 262 -21.51 5.66 4.29
C LEU A 262 -23.02 5.59 4.10
N THR A 263 -23.63 4.42 4.31
CA THR A 263 -25.07 4.23 4.25
C THR A 263 -25.79 5.08 5.30
N ALA A 264 -25.30 5.07 6.55
CA ALA A 264 -25.87 5.92 7.60
C ALA A 264 -25.78 7.41 7.27
N ALA A 265 -24.63 7.86 6.73
CA ALA A 265 -24.46 9.26 6.29
C ALA A 265 -25.38 9.62 5.11
N ALA A 266 -25.58 8.69 4.16
CA ALA A 266 -26.51 8.85 3.04
C ALA A 266 -27.97 9.00 3.49
N GLU A 267 -28.36 8.35 4.59
CA GLU A 267 -29.67 8.47 5.23
C GLU A 267 -29.80 9.71 6.13
N GLY A 268 -28.75 10.55 6.22
CA GLY A 268 -28.74 11.74 7.07
C GLY A 268 -28.58 11.45 8.57
N LYS A 269 -28.15 10.25 8.95
CA LYS A 269 -27.86 9.90 10.34
C LYS A 269 -26.50 10.48 10.76
N ALA A 270 -26.38 10.81 12.05
CA ALA A 270 -25.10 11.20 12.61
C ALA A 270 -24.14 10.00 12.62
N VAL A 271 -22.93 10.21 12.09
CA VAL A 271 -21.85 9.22 12.07
C VAL A 271 -20.68 9.79 12.83
N ALA A 272 -20.16 9.05 13.81
CA ALA A 272 -18.95 9.43 14.53
C ALA A 272 -17.73 9.15 13.64
N VAL A 273 -17.09 10.22 13.17
CA VAL A 273 -15.80 10.17 12.48
C VAL A 273 -14.76 10.74 13.46
N PRO A 274 -14.02 9.88 14.19
CA PRO A 274 -12.96 10.35 15.06
C PRO A 274 -11.90 11.05 14.21
N PRO A 275 -11.26 12.09 14.75
CA PRO A 275 -10.18 12.75 14.05
C PRO A 275 -8.98 11.78 13.89
N PRO A 276 -8.14 11.94 12.86
CA PRO A 276 -6.92 11.15 12.70
C PRO A 276 -6.04 11.25 13.94
N SER A 277 -5.24 10.21 14.22
CA SER A 277 -4.43 10.10 15.44
C SER A 277 -3.42 11.25 15.61
N ASP A 278 -3.03 11.91 14.51
CA ASP A 278 -2.13 13.07 14.49
C ASP A 278 -2.87 14.43 14.37
N ALA A 279 -4.21 14.45 14.48
CA ALA A 279 -4.94 15.70 14.66
C ALA A 279 -4.62 16.25 16.06
N ALA A 280 -3.66 17.17 16.08
CA ALA A 280 -3.09 17.81 17.26
C ALA A 280 -4.08 17.85 18.44
N THR A 281 -3.66 17.24 19.55
CA THR A 281 -4.22 17.51 20.87
C THR A 281 -4.05 19.00 21.15
N VAL A 282 -5.04 19.80 20.77
CA VAL A 282 -5.10 21.23 21.12
C VAL A 282 -6.35 21.45 21.96
N LEU A 283 -6.08 21.94 23.18
CA LEU A 283 -6.98 22.47 24.20
C LEU A 283 -7.77 21.46 25.05
N ARG A 284 -7.04 20.79 25.95
CA ARG A 284 -7.43 20.84 27.37
C ARG A 284 -6.28 21.39 28.20
N SER A 285 -6.41 22.63 28.66
CA SER A 285 -5.62 23.12 29.78
C SER A 285 -5.77 22.14 30.95
N PRO A 286 -4.68 21.67 31.59
CA PRO A 286 -4.81 21.01 32.88
C PRO A 286 -5.30 22.07 33.87
N GLY A 287 -6.58 22.01 34.21
CA GLY A 287 -7.08 22.68 35.41
C GLY A 287 -6.33 22.13 36.64
N PRO A 288 -6.18 22.92 37.72
CA PRO A 288 -5.40 22.51 38.87
C PRO A 288 -6.04 21.28 39.53
N THR A 289 -5.43 20.11 39.32
CA THR A 289 -5.79 18.88 40.01
C THR A 289 -5.41 19.05 41.48
N GLN A 290 -6.40 19.31 42.33
CA GLN A 290 -6.25 19.09 43.76
C GLN A 290 -6.01 17.59 43.99
N LEU A 291 -4.81 17.27 44.49
CA LEU A 291 -4.44 15.95 44.97
C LEU A 291 -5.35 15.56 46.15
N ARG A 292 -6.42 14.82 45.87
CA ARG A 292 -7.08 14.00 46.89
C ARG A 292 -6.26 12.74 47.07
N HIS A 293 -5.53 12.67 48.17
CA HIS A 293 -4.99 11.44 48.72
C HIS A 293 -6.16 10.48 49.02
N THR A 294 -6.29 9.43 48.22
CA THR A 294 -6.96 8.20 48.63
C THR A 294 -5.88 7.18 48.94
N SER A 295 -5.62 7.02 50.24
CA SER A 295 -4.82 5.93 50.79
C SER A 295 -5.64 4.65 50.72
N GLU A 296 -5.17 3.65 49.98
CA GLU A 296 -5.65 2.27 50.10
C GLU A 296 -4.57 1.43 50.81
N PRO A 297 -4.91 0.55 51.77
CA PRO A 297 -3.95 -0.04 52.69
C PRO A 297 -3.21 -1.24 52.09
N ALA A 298 -1.90 -1.31 52.35
CA ALA A 298 -1.05 -2.45 52.00
C ALA A 298 -1.43 -3.73 52.79
N PRO A 299 -1.37 -4.93 52.19
CA PRO A 299 -1.42 -6.18 52.92
C PRO A 299 -0.07 -6.50 53.61
N PRO A 300 -0.06 -7.16 54.78
CA PRO A 300 1.13 -7.27 55.60
C PRO A 300 2.09 -8.38 55.12
N ALA A 301 3.37 -8.15 55.39
CA ALA A 301 4.47 -9.07 55.16
C ALA A 301 4.31 -10.38 55.93
N THR A 302 4.71 -11.50 55.32
CA THR A 302 5.03 -12.75 56.03
C THR A 302 6.31 -13.34 55.44
N GLN A 303 7.36 -13.34 56.25
CA GLN A 303 8.45 -14.32 56.25
C GLN A 303 8.51 -14.84 57.72
N PRO A 304 9.08 -16.02 58.07
CA PRO A 304 10.23 -16.64 57.40
C PRO A 304 10.37 -18.19 57.47
N GLN A 305 11.45 -18.67 56.84
CA GLN A 305 12.34 -19.79 57.18
C GLN A 305 12.37 -21.08 56.31
N PRO A 306 13.58 -21.69 56.16
CA PRO A 306 13.91 -22.76 55.22
C PRO A 306 14.04 -24.15 55.88
N GLY A 307 14.08 -25.22 55.07
CA GLY A 307 14.51 -26.55 55.51
C GLY A 307 14.20 -27.68 54.50
N GLU A 308 15.26 -28.32 53.97
CA GLU A 308 15.26 -29.54 53.13
C GLU A 308 15.00 -30.83 53.98
N PRO A 309 15.24 -32.09 53.52
CA PRO A 309 15.10 -32.78 52.21
C PRO A 309 14.30 -34.11 52.33
N ARG A 310 13.96 -34.81 51.22
CA ARG A 310 14.22 -36.26 50.95
C ARG A 310 13.36 -36.94 49.86
N ARG A 311 14.09 -37.53 48.89
CA ARG A 311 13.99 -38.87 48.26
C ARG A 311 12.66 -39.39 47.65
N GLY A 312 12.69 -39.59 46.32
CA GLY A 312 12.88 -40.94 45.76
C GLY A 312 11.94 -41.45 44.64
N LYS A 313 12.55 -41.83 43.50
CA LYS A 313 12.14 -42.81 42.44
C LYS A 313 11.03 -42.35 41.46
N ALA A 314 11.03 -42.61 40.15
CA ALA A 314 11.87 -43.40 39.24
C ALA A 314 11.53 -43.08 37.75
N LEU A 315 12.57 -43.09 36.90
CA LEU A 315 12.70 -43.76 35.58
C LEU A 315 11.74 -43.46 34.39
N LEU A 316 12.30 -42.95 33.27
CA LEU A 316 12.31 -43.49 31.88
C LEU A 316 12.81 -42.40 30.89
N VAL A 317 14.05 -42.47 30.37
CA VAL A 317 14.45 -42.90 28.99
C VAL A 317 13.80 -42.03 27.89
N GLY A 318 14.48 -41.35 26.94
CA GLY A 318 15.88 -41.24 26.54
C GLY A 318 15.96 -40.42 25.22
N VAL A 319 17.18 -40.06 24.81
CA VAL A 319 17.61 -39.54 23.49
C VAL A 319 17.50 -38.02 23.24
N ALA A 320 18.57 -37.29 23.60
CA ALA A 320 18.97 -36.03 22.96
C ALA A 320 20.49 -35.84 23.07
N VAL A 321 21.26 -36.76 22.45
CA VAL A 321 22.74 -36.70 22.36
C VAL A 321 23.20 -36.42 20.91
N VAL A 322 22.29 -36.01 20.02
CA VAL A 322 22.62 -35.71 18.61
C VAL A 322 22.78 -34.20 18.33
N ALA A 323 22.38 -33.30 19.25
CA ALA A 323 22.44 -31.85 19.00
C ALA A 323 23.76 -31.17 19.41
N ALA A 324 24.68 -31.85 20.12
CA ALA A 324 25.89 -31.25 20.67
C ALA A 324 27.16 -31.47 19.81
N LEU A 325 27.05 -32.13 18.65
CA LEU A 325 28.22 -32.47 17.79
C LEU A 325 28.28 -31.70 16.47
N VAL A 326 27.44 -30.67 16.27
CA VAL A 326 27.50 -29.81 15.07
C VAL A 326 28.01 -28.38 15.37
N LEU A 327 28.14 -27.99 16.64
CA LEU A 327 28.64 -26.66 17.03
C LEU A 327 30.13 -26.63 17.44
N GLY A 328 30.90 -27.65 17.06
CA GLY A 328 32.31 -27.78 17.46
C GLY A 328 33.19 -28.20 16.31
N GLY A 329 33.37 -27.36 15.30
CA GLY A 329 34.32 -27.66 14.23
C GLY A 329 34.33 -26.65 13.09
N ALA A 330 34.99 -25.49 13.30
CA ALA A 330 35.87 -24.84 12.31
C ALA A 330 36.29 -23.44 12.81
N ALA A 331 36.93 -23.38 13.98
CA ALA A 331 37.73 -22.24 14.40
C ALA A 331 39.21 -22.57 14.16
N THR A 332 39.66 -22.56 12.90
CA THR A 332 41.08 -22.51 12.52
C THR A 332 41.23 -22.15 11.04
N TRP A 333 41.05 -20.88 10.68
CA TRP A 333 41.80 -20.28 9.57
C TRP A 333 41.70 -18.75 9.68
N PHE A 334 42.84 -18.09 9.60
CA PHE A 334 43.04 -16.64 9.53
C PHE A 334 43.12 -15.83 10.84
N VAL A 335 44.21 -16.10 11.57
CA VAL A 335 45.09 -15.02 12.04
C VAL A 335 46.32 -15.03 11.15
N VAL A 336 46.64 -13.91 10.48
CA VAL A 336 48.00 -13.37 10.23
C VAL A 336 47.91 -12.08 9.38
N ARG A 337 48.61 -11.03 9.87
CA ARG A 337 48.80 -9.64 9.40
C ARG A 337 47.72 -8.64 9.87
N GLY A 338 47.99 -7.63 10.69
CA GLY A 338 49.22 -7.14 11.31
C GLY A 338 49.15 -5.62 11.51
N GLY A 339 49.43 -5.13 12.73
CA GLY A 339 49.94 -3.77 13.01
C GLY A 339 48.93 -2.69 13.43
N PRO A 340 49.37 -1.63 14.17
CA PRO A 340 48.69 -1.17 15.40
C PRO A 340 48.35 0.34 15.49
N ALA A 341 47.73 0.71 16.63
CA ALA A 341 47.69 2.05 17.29
C ALA A 341 46.60 3.03 16.76
N GLU A 342 45.92 3.90 17.53
CA GLU A 342 46.15 4.58 18.82
C GLU A 342 44.79 4.86 19.53
N ASP A 343 44.80 4.94 20.87
CA ASP A 343 43.80 5.69 21.65
C ASP A 343 44.10 7.20 21.54
N PRO A 344 43.07 8.06 21.65
CA PRO A 344 43.19 9.05 22.71
C PRO A 344 41.94 9.18 23.60
N ALA A 345 42.25 9.61 24.81
CA ALA A 345 41.41 9.81 25.96
C ALA A 345 40.46 11.01 25.86
N GLY A 346 39.32 10.89 26.55
CA GLY A 346 38.87 11.81 27.60
C GLY A 346 38.34 13.21 27.21
N GLY A 347 37.03 13.41 27.39
CA GLY A 347 36.39 14.71 27.45
C GLY A 347 34.90 14.62 27.80
N GLU A 348 34.58 14.93 29.05
CA GLU A 348 33.29 15.24 29.72
C GLU A 348 31.93 14.95 29.06
N GLU A 349 31.09 14.23 29.83
CA GLU A 349 29.63 14.21 29.70
C GLU A 349 29.01 15.59 29.97
N THR A 350 28.29 16.10 28.98
CA THR A 350 27.05 16.85 29.19
C THR A 350 25.96 16.23 28.32
N ALA A 351 24.83 15.91 28.93
CA ALA A 351 23.69 15.24 28.30
C ALA A 351 23.01 16.14 27.26
N GLU A 352 23.16 15.85 25.96
CA GLU A 352 22.24 16.17 24.85
C GLU A 352 22.83 15.69 23.50
N GLY A 353 22.02 15.06 22.65
CA GLY A 353 22.31 14.77 21.25
C GLY A 353 23.26 13.58 20.96
N LYS A 354 22.80 12.60 20.16
CA LYS A 354 23.71 11.65 19.51
C LYS A 354 24.72 12.40 18.60
N PRO A 355 25.94 11.90 18.41
CA PRO A 355 26.91 12.53 17.51
C PRO A 355 26.39 12.42 16.07
N VAL A 356 26.21 13.58 15.42
CA VAL A 356 25.83 13.70 14.02
C VAL A 356 27.01 13.22 13.16
N SER A 357 26.81 12.22 12.31
CA SER A 357 27.87 11.73 11.43
C SER A 357 28.15 12.73 10.30
N GLY A 358 29.37 12.75 9.75
CA GLY A 358 29.72 13.64 8.63
C GLY A 358 28.85 13.45 7.39
N ALA A 359 28.24 12.27 7.24
CA ALA A 359 27.29 11.94 6.20
C ALA A 359 25.94 12.69 6.38
N GLU A 360 25.43 12.76 7.61
CA GLU A 360 24.18 13.48 7.92
C GLU A 360 24.35 14.99 7.70
N THR A 361 25.53 15.53 8.02
CA THR A 361 25.86 16.95 7.77
C THR A 361 25.95 17.25 6.26
N ALA A 362 26.47 16.31 5.47
CA ALA A 362 26.60 16.49 4.02
C ALA A 362 25.25 16.38 3.29
N ALA A 363 24.35 15.48 3.73
CA ALA A 363 22.99 15.39 3.21
C ALA A 363 22.18 16.68 3.43
N VAL A 364 22.28 17.27 4.63
CA VAL A 364 21.62 18.55 4.96
C VAL A 364 22.17 19.69 4.10
N ARG A 365 23.51 19.80 3.97
CA ARG A 365 24.14 20.86 3.16
C ARG A 365 23.80 20.79 1.68
N PHE A 366 23.62 19.59 1.14
CA PHE A 366 23.21 19.41 -0.24
C PHE A 366 21.79 19.95 -0.48
N VAL A 367 20.84 19.66 0.43
CA VAL A 367 19.48 20.20 0.32
C VAL A 367 19.45 21.72 0.53
N ASP A 368 20.24 22.25 1.48
CA ASP A 368 20.35 23.70 1.68
C ASP A 368 20.90 24.42 0.43
N ALA A 369 21.91 23.84 -0.24
CA ALA A 369 22.47 24.39 -1.48
C ALA A 369 21.44 24.42 -2.62
N LEU A 370 20.62 23.36 -2.73
CA LEU A 370 19.50 23.33 -3.67
C LEU A 370 18.46 24.39 -3.34
N GLN A 371 18.00 24.52 -2.09
CA GLN A 371 17.01 25.53 -1.70
C GLN A 371 17.52 26.97 -1.85
N ALA A 372 18.82 27.20 -1.72
CA ALA A 372 19.44 28.51 -1.91
C ALA A 372 19.65 28.88 -3.39
N GLY A 373 19.41 27.96 -4.33
CA GLY A 373 19.76 28.15 -5.74
C GLY A 373 21.27 28.25 -5.99
N ASP A 374 22.09 27.75 -5.07
CA ASP A 374 23.56 27.76 -5.16
C ASP A 374 24.03 26.52 -5.92
N CYS A 375 23.95 26.60 -7.25
CA CYS A 375 24.27 25.47 -8.11
C CYS A 375 25.77 25.09 -8.10
N GLU A 376 26.67 26.00 -7.70
CA GLU A 376 28.10 25.71 -7.52
C GLU A 376 28.32 24.83 -6.29
N ALA A 377 27.67 25.16 -5.17
CA ALA A 377 27.70 24.34 -3.96
C ALA A 377 26.98 22.98 -4.15
N ALA A 378 25.86 22.95 -4.88
CA ALA A 378 25.15 21.70 -5.19
C ALA A 378 25.95 20.79 -6.14
N GLY A 379 26.71 21.37 -7.08
CA GLY A 379 27.54 20.67 -8.05
C GLY A 379 28.69 19.87 -7.46
N LEU A 380 29.12 20.17 -6.22
CA LEU A 380 30.11 19.39 -5.49
C LEU A 380 29.62 17.97 -5.14
N TYR A 381 28.32 17.70 -5.32
CA TYR A 381 27.66 16.46 -4.93
C TYR A 381 27.02 15.70 -6.11
N ILE A 382 27.19 16.17 -7.36
CA ILE A 382 26.64 15.54 -8.58
C ILE A 382 27.76 15.38 -9.65
N PRO A 383 28.17 14.15 -10.02
CA PRO A 383 29.41 13.94 -10.76
C PRO A 383 29.35 14.11 -12.29
N ASP A 384 28.17 14.12 -12.93
CA ASP A 384 28.05 14.15 -14.41
C ASP A 384 27.89 15.55 -15.02
N LEU A 385 28.09 16.60 -14.22
CA LEU A 385 28.04 17.97 -14.72
C LEU A 385 29.43 18.50 -15.08
N ALA A 386 29.65 18.68 -16.37
CA ALA A 386 30.87 19.26 -16.92
C ALA A 386 31.06 20.74 -16.53
N ASP A 387 29.98 21.47 -16.22
CA ASP A 387 30.03 22.87 -15.77
C ASP A 387 28.87 23.22 -14.82
N PRO A 388 29.08 23.08 -13.49
CA PRO A 388 28.11 23.44 -12.47
C PRO A 388 27.86 24.96 -12.28
N ALA A 389 28.42 25.83 -13.11
CA ALA A 389 28.03 27.25 -13.11
C ALA A 389 27.14 27.59 -14.31
N ALA A 390 27.10 26.72 -15.34
CA ALA A 390 26.37 26.94 -16.58
C ALA A 390 24.94 26.38 -16.60
N TRP A 391 24.62 25.45 -15.69
CA TRP A 391 23.25 24.98 -15.46
C TRP A 391 22.43 25.98 -14.64
N ASN A 392 21.15 26.09 -14.97
CA ASN A 392 20.16 26.71 -14.11
C ASN A 392 19.45 25.61 -13.32
N CYS A 393 19.87 25.38 -12.06
CA CYS A 393 19.30 24.33 -11.20
C CYS A 393 17.85 24.63 -10.73
N THR A 394 17.20 25.66 -11.30
CA THR A 394 15.84 26.11 -10.99
C THR A 394 14.86 26.05 -12.18
N ASP A 395 15.26 25.53 -13.35
CA ASP A 395 14.46 25.59 -14.59
C ASP A 395 14.34 24.21 -15.30
N ASP A 396 13.11 23.85 -15.69
CA ASP A 396 12.70 22.52 -16.19
C ASP A 396 13.18 22.21 -17.63
N ALA A 397 13.84 23.16 -18.30
CA ALA A 397 13.98 23.16 -19.75
C ALA A 397 15.19 22.39 -20.33
N ASN A 398 16.06 21.81 -19.51
CA ASN A 398 17.21 21.04 -20.02
C ASN A 398 16.92 19.55 -19.97
N GLY A 399 16.25 19.09 -21.03
CA GLY A 399 15.75 17.72 -21.19
C GLY A 399 16.80 16.62 -20.97
N GLY A 400 16.33 15.56 -20.32
CA GLY A 400 17.05 14.31 -20.10
C GLY A 400 17.76 14.29 -18.75
N ASP A 401 17.04 13.83 -17.73
CA ASP A 401 17.60 13.17 -16.52
C ASP A 401 17.83 14.06 -15.27
N GLY A 402 17.43 15.34 -15.24
CA GLY A 402 17.67 16.29 -14.12
C GLY A 402 16.43 16.65 -13.24
N PHE A 403 16.67 16.98 -11.97
CA PHE A 403 15.82 16.74 -10.79
C PHE A 403 15.06 17.96 -10.15
N TYR A 404 13.83 17.71 -9.64
CA TYR A 404 13.20 18.03 -8.32
C TYR A 404 13.26 19.42 -7.63
N TYR A 405 13.64 20.52 -8.29
CA TYR A 405 13.68 21.83 -7.61
C TYR A 405 12.30 22.32 -7.11
N HIS A 406 11.26 22.22 -7.94
CA HIS A 406 9.91 22.67 -7.56
C HIS A 406 9.25 21.89 -6.41
N LEU A 407 9.81 20.73 -6.01
CA LEU A 407 9.32 19.94 -4.89
C LEU A 407 9.97 20.35 -3.56
N LEU A 408 11.05 21.14 -3.58
CA LEU A 408 11.79 21.54 -2.37
C LEU A 408 11.47 22.96 -1.90
N GLU A 409 10.87 23.80 -2.76
CA GLU A 409 10.42 25.16 -2.40
C GLU A 409 9.27 25.16 -1.38
N ASP A 410 8.47 24.09 -1.38
CA ASP A 410 7.33 23.93 -0.46
C ASP A 410 7.74 23.43 0.94
N LEU A 411 9.02 23.07 1.14
CA LEU A 411 9.58 22.66 2.42
C LEU A 411 10.26 23.86 3.11
N ASP A 412 9.93 24.10 4.38
CA ASP A 412 10.52 25.16 5.20
C ASP A 412 12.00 24.87 5.44
N ALA A 413 12.86 25.67 4.82
CA ALA A 413 14.32 25.57 4.96
C ALA A 413 14.76 25.75 6.43
N ASP A 414 13.98 26.49 7.24
CA ASP A 414 14.28 26.76 8.65
C ASP A 414 13.56 25.79 9.61
N GLY A 415 12.79 24.82 9.09
CA GLY A 415 12.03 23.85 9.87
C GLY A 415 12.89 22.84 10.65
N GLU A 416 12.34 22.26 11.72
CA GLU A 416 13.01 21.22 12.49
C GLU A 416 13.18 19.95 11.65
N ARG A 417 14.43 19.50 11.50
CA ARG A 417 14.81 18.40 10.62
C ARG A 417 15.45 17.27 11.42
N ARG A 418 15.13 16.03 11.07
CA ARG A 418 15.84 14.84 11.57
C ARG A 418 16.36 14.00 10.41
N VAL A 419 17.60 13.53 10.55
CA VAL A 419 18.20 12.60 9.58
C VAL A 419 18.08 11.19 10.16
N GLU A 420 17.51 10.28 9.37
CA GLU A 420 17.43 8.86 9.69
C GLU A 420 18.41 8.11 8.79
N ASP A 421 19.38 7.40 9.37
CA ASP A 421 20.17 6.39 8.65
C ASP A 421 19.30 5.13 8.51
N LEU A 422 18.95 4.80 7.27
CA LEU A 422 18.11 3.65 6.93
C LEU A 422 18.93 2.39 6.62
N GLY A 423 20.26 2.46 6.74
CA GLY A 423 21.18 1.38 6.38
C GLY A 423 21.55 1.37 4.90
N ASP A 424 22.60 0.62 4.54
CA ASP A 424 23.11 0.47 3.16
C ASP A 424 23.44 1.78 2.44
N GLY A 425 23.80 2.80 3.21
CA GLY A 425 24.10 4.14 2.70
C GLY A 425 22.85 4.96 2.37
N LEU A 426 21.63 4.49 2.63
CA LEU A 426 20.42 5.28 2.44
C LEU A 426 20.13 6.14 3.66
N PHE A 427 19.95 7.43 3.44
CA PHE A 427 19.63 8.42 4.48
C PHE A 427 18.33 9.12 4.15
N ARG A 428 17.51 9.38 5.15
CA ARG A 428 16.26 10.12 5.01
C ARG A 428 16.34 11.41 5.81
N VAL A 429 16.23 12.55 5.14
CA VAL A 429 16.10 13.85 5.78
C VAL A 429 14.62 14.17 5.91
N VAL A 430 14.09 14.21 7.12
CA VAL A 430 12.67 14.43 7.42
C VAL A 430 12.46 15.85 7.92
N TRP A 431 11.55 16.60 7.29
CA TRP A 431 10.98 17.83 7.82
C TRP A 431 9.69 17.48 8.56
N VAL A 432 9.66 17.76 9.86
CA VAL A 432 8.48 17.50 10.70
C VAL A 432 7.29 18.26 10.11
N ASP A 433 6.20 17.54 9.83
CA ASP A 433 4.94 18.04 9.24
C ASP A 433 5.00 18.58 7.81
N GLN A 434 6.11 18.39 7.09
CA GLN A 434 6.26 18.92 5.72
C GLN A 434 6.78 17.93 4.69
N GLY A 435 7.49 16.87 5.09
CA GLY A 435 7.93 15.85 4.14
C GLY A 435 9.22 15.13 4.51
N TYR A 436 9.75 14.33 3.59
CA TYR A 436 11.09 13.77 3.69
C TYR A 436 11.76 13.58 2.33
N VAL A 437 13.08 13.60 2.32
CA VAL A 437 13.93 13.31 1.16
C VAL A 437 14.76 12.07 1.45
N ASN A 438 14.65 11.03 0.61
CA ASN A 438 15.53 9.87 0.65
C ASN A 438 16.76 10.13 -0.23
N MET A 439 17.94 9.85 0.29
CA MET A 439 19.24 10.11 -0.31
C MET A 439 20.12 8.88 -0.21
N GLN A 440 20.61 8.37 -1.34
CA GLN A 440 21.54 7.25 -1.38
C GLN A 440 22.98 7.75 -1.37
N ARG A 441 23.74 7.38 -0.35
CA ARG A 441 25.18 7.62 -0.23
C ARG A 441 25.91 6.72 -1.23
N GLN A 442 26.74 7.34 -2.06
CA GLN A 442 27.55 6.64 -3.06
C GLN A 442 28.94 6.36 -2.48
N GLU A 443 29.72 7.41 -2.17
CA GLU A 443 31.06 7.34 -1.55
C GLU A 443 31.33 8.57 -0.67
N ASP A 444 32.10 8.43 0.42
CA ASP A 444 32.47 9.52 1.36
C ASP A 444 31.31 10.43 1.82
N THR A 445 31.14 11.61 1.20
CA THR A 445 30.09 12.61 1.48
C THR A 445 29.14 12.83 0.28
N LEU A 446 29.20 11.97 -0.73
CA LEU A 446 28.34 12.02 -1.91
C LEU A 446 26.99 11.34 -1.69
N PHE A 447 25.94 11.99 -2.19
CA PHE A 447 24.57 11.51 -2.12
C PHE A 447 23.84 11.69 -3.45
N THR A 448 22.93 10.78 -3.76
CA THR A 448 21.97 10.90 -4.86
C THR A 448 20.57 10.94 -4.28
N VAL A 449 19.75 11.92 -4.66
CA VAL A 449 18.34 11.96 -4.25
C VAL A 449 17.62 10.80 -4.94
N GLN A 450 17.05 9.90 -4.14
CA GLN A 450 16.25 8.78 -4.65
C GLN A 450 14.78 9.15 -4.74
N GLN A 451 14.31 9.95 -3.78
CA GLN A 451 12.89 10.26 -3.64
C GLN A 451 12.70 11.52 -2.81
N VAL A 452 11.79 12.38 -3.22
CA VAL A 452 11.32 13.54 -2.44
C VAL A 452 9.84 13.33 -2.14
N VAL A 453 9.44 13.51 -0.89
CA VAL A 453 8.07 13.39 -0.40
C VAL A 453 7.74 14.67 0.35
N CYS A 454 6.67 15.36 -0.04
CA CYS A 454 6.15 16.53 0.68
C CYS A 454 4.76 16.23 1.24
N CYS A 455 4.37 16.85 2.35
CA CYS A 455 3.11 16.61 3.10
C CYS A 455 1.90 17.38 2.56
#